data_AF-A0A023BD25-F1
#
_entry.id   AF-A0A023BD25-F1
#
_cell.length_a   1.000
_cell.length_b   1.000
_cell.length_c   1.000
_cell.angle_alpha   90.00
_cell.angle_beta   90.00
_cell.angle_gamma   90.00
#
_symmetry.space_group_name_H-M   'P 1'
#
loop_
_entity.id
_entity.type
_entity.pdbx_description
1 polymer ?
#
loop_
_entity_poly.entity_id
_entity_poly.type
_entity_poly.pdbx_seq_one_letter_code
_entity_poly.pdbx_strand_id
1 'polypeptide(L)'
;IDVCNNNNVARDDQRAGQCMRSKQDLVCFDSPLPATHPHLLQRLPSLSLELTDGAVIEWNPESYLFQENQTRKLPFTLHPHTPWIAVVFSVWCSALENNRRSQTILGMSFLKQKQVIFDRENSMIGFVSADCPVHKSRVIIDDDQQDASRLSAGI
;
A
#
# COMPACT_ATOMS: atom_id res chain seq x y z
N ILE A 1 -4.46 -15.32 -9.20
CA ILE A 1 -3.38 -15.62 -8.23
C ILE A 1 -4.04 -15.72 -6.86
N ASP A 2 -4.07 -16.89 -6.25
CA ASP A 2 -4.59 -17.05 -4.89
C ASP A 2 -3.42 -16.96 -3.91
N VAL A 3 -3.14 -15.74 -3.44
CA VAL A 3 -1.96 -15.43 -2.62
C VAL A 3 -2.04 -16.08 -1.23
N CYS A 4 -3.22 -16.57 -0.82
CA CYS A 4 -3.45 -17.08 0.54
C CYS A 4 -3.86 -18.55 0.61
N ASN A 5 -3.77 -19.30 -0.49
CA ASN A 5 -4.08 -20.72 -0.49
C ASN A 5 -2.81 -21.55 -0.21
N ASN A 6 -2.64 -21.93 1.05
CA ASN A 6 -2.39 -23.31 1.48
C ASN A 6 -2.11 -23.33 3.01
N ASN A 7 -3.02 -23.97 3.75
CA ASN A 7 -2.82 -24.59 5.07
C ASN A 7 -2.48 -23.75 6.32
N ASN A 8 -2.49 -22.41 6.30
CA ASN A 8 -2.12 -21.59 7.49
C ASN A 8 -3.24 -20.69 8.03
N VAL A 9 -4.51 -21.11 7.96
CA VAL A 9 -5.59 -20.48 8.75
C VAL A 9 -5.51 -21.02 10.18
N ALA A 10 -4.50 -20.57 10.95
CA ALA A 10 -4.38 -20.93 12.34
C ALA A 10 -5.42 -20.16 13.16
N ARG A 11 -6.26 -20.90 13.88
CA ARG A 11 -7.10 -20.45 15.00
C ARG A 11 -6.44 -19.35 15.84
N ASP A 12 -7.29 -18.52 16.44
CA ASP A 12 -6.98 -17.46 17.41
C ASP A 12 -5.62 -17.61 18.14
N ASP A 13 -4.95 -16.47 18.26
CA ASP A 13 -3.90 -16.14 19.25
C ASP A 13 -2.40 -16.10 18.89
N GLN A 14 -1.90 -16.50 17.72
CA GLN A 14 -0.46 -16.27 17.38
C GLN A 14 -0.23 -16.00 15.88
N ARG A 15 -0.12 -14.73 15.43
CA ARG A 15 -0.25 -14.36 13.99
C ARG A 15 0.71 -13.32 13.39
N ALA A 16 1.98 -13.27 13.81
CA ALA A 16 3.00 -12.51 13.05
C ALA A 16 3.16 -13.06 11.62
N GLY A 17 2.85 -12.26 10.58
CA GLY A 17 3.06 -12.64 9.17
C GLY A 17 2.00 -13.58 8.55
N GLN A 18 0.82 -13.71 9.16
CA GLN A 18 -0.27 -14.48 8.56
C GLN A 18 -1.03 -13.65 7.52
N CYS A 19 -1.38 -14.29 6.39
CA CYS A 19 -2.33 -13.70 5.46
C CYS A 19 -3.72 -13.62 6.13
N MET A 20 -4.37 -12.47 5.97
CA MET A 20 -5.75 -12.23 6.33
C MET A 20 -6.48 -11.56 5.16
N ARG A 21 -7.81 -11.59 5.18
CA ARG A 21 -8.63 -10.76 4.29
C ARG A 21 -9.15 -9.55 5.06
N SER A 22 -8.98 -8.35 4.48
CA SER A 22 -9.59 -7.11 4.99
C SER A 22 -11.11 -7.16 4.87
N LYS A 23 -11.80 -6.20 5.50
CA LYS A 23 -13.25 -6.00 5.35
C LYS A 23 -13.68 -5.75 3.91
N GLN A 24 -12.77 -5.24 3.09
CA GLN A 24 -12.97 -5.00 1.65
C GLN A 24 -12.54 -6.19 0.79
N ASP A 25 -12.36 -7.37 1.39
CA ASP A 25 -11.95 -8.60 0.71
C ASP A 25 -10.52 -8.59 0.11
N LEU A 26 -9.71 -7.60 0.51
CA LEU A 26 -8.31 -7.48 0.11
C LEU A 26 -7.43 -8.50 0.85
N VAL A 27 -6.44 -9.06 0.18
CA VAL A 27 -5.40 -9.89 0.81
C VAL A 27 -4.41 -9.00 1.55
N CYS A 28 -4.27 -9.18 2.86
CA CYS A 28 -3.38 -8.40 3.71
C CYS A 28 -2.49 -9.28 4.59
N PHE A 29 -1.37 -8.72 5.03
CA PHE A 29 -0.36 -9.37 5.85
C PHE A 29 -0.17 -8.58 7.14
N ASP A 30 -0.18 -9.29 8.27
CA ASP A 30 0.13 -8.68 9.54
C ASP A 30 1.62 -8.32 9.60
N SER A 31 1.92 -7.07 9.94
CA SER A 31 3.28 -6.65 10.27
C SER A 31 3.34 -6.65 11.80
N PRO A 32 3.86 -7.71 12.44
CA PRO A 32 4.01 -7.68 13.88
C PRO A 32 4.90 -6.49 14.21
N LEU A 33 4.49 -5.61 15.11
CA LEU A 33 5.39 -4.56 15.60
C LEU A 33 6.56 -5.23 16.37
N PRO A 34 7.84 -4.88 16.14
CA PRO A 34 8.40 -3.95 15.16
C PRO A 34 9.16 -4.73 14.06
N ALA A 35 8.50 -5.62 13.34
CA ALA A 35 9.02 -6.22 12.13
C ALA A 35 9.03 -5.14 11.05
N THR A 36 10.20 -4.51 10.97
CA THR A 36 10.61 -3.60 9.92
C THR A 36 10.14 -4.12 8.55
N HIS A 37 9.40 -3.25 7.86
CA HIS A 37 9.07 -3.25 6.43
C HIS A 37 9.95 -4.14 5.50
N PRO A 38 11.31 -4.14 5.59
CA PRO A 38 12.18 -5.00 4.77
C PRO A 38 11.88 -6.50 4.78
N HIS A 39 11.49 -7.10 5.91
CA HIS A 39 11.33 -8.57 5.96
C HIS A 39 10.13 -9.10 5.17
N LEU A 40 9.07 -8.30 5.03
CA LEU A 40 7.90 -8.67 4.23
C LEU A 40 8.21 -8.55 2.74
N LEU A 41 8.88 -7.47 2.33
CA LEU A 41 9.26 -7.23 0.94
C LEU A 41 10.20 -8.32 0.40
N GLN A 42 11.12 -8.83 1.23
CA GLN A 42 12.04 -9.90 0.85
C GLN A 42 11.38 -11.26 0.58
N ARG A 43 10.17 -11.50 1.10
CA ARG A 43 9.46 -12.77 0.95
C ARG A 43 8.49 -12.79 -0.23
N LEU A 44 8.19 -11.62 -0.78
CA LEU A 44 7.19 -11.46 -1.82
C LEU A 44 7.89 -11.39 -3.19
N PRO A 45 7.34 -12.06 -4.22
CA PRO A 45 8.00 -12.11 -5.52
C PRO A 45 7.83 -10.79 -6.27
N SER A 46 8.84 -10.40 -7.04
CA SER A 46 8.59 -9.49 -8.16
C SER A 46 7.75 -10.20 -9.21
N LEU A 47 6.75 -9.51 -9.74
CA LEU A 47 5.91 -10.00 -10.81
C LEU A 47 6.42 -9.42 -12.14
N SER A 48 6.10 -10.07 -13.25
CA SER A 48 6.44 -9.59 -14.58
C SER A 48 5.26 -9.68 -15.52
N LEU A 49 5.11 -8.68 -16.39
CA LEU A 49 4.17 -8.69 -17.51
C LEU A 49 4.96 -8.70 -18.80
N GLU A 50 4.77 -9.75 -19.59
CA GLU A 50 5.31 -9.82 -20.95
C GLU A 50 4.29 -9.23 -21.92
N LEU A 51 4.73 -8.26 -22.70
CA LEU A 51 3.95 -7.61 -23.75
C LEU A 51 4.05 -8.38 -25.07
N THR A 52 3.17 -8.06 -26.01
CA THR A 52 3.09 -8.76 -27.30
C THR A 52 4.33 -8.61 -28.18
N ASP A 53 5.15 -7.59 -27.93
CA ASP A 53 6.42 -7.33 -28.61
C ASP A 53 7.62 -8.00 -27.91
N GLY A 54 7.37 -8.79 -26.85
CA GLY A 54 8.39 -9.44 -26.04
C GLY A 54 9.00 -8.53 -24.96
N ALA A 55 8.57 -7.27 -24.84
CA ALA A 55 9.02 -6.42 -23.75
C ALA A 55 8.50 -6.95 -22.41
N VAL A 56 9.37 -6.97 -21.39
CA VAL A 56 9.03 -7.43 -20.05
C VAL A 56 9.00 -6.24 -19.10
N ILE A 57 7.88 -6.06 -18.42
CA ILE A 57 7.71 -5.02 -17.39
C ILE A 57 7.73 -5.66 -16.01
N GLU A 58 8.73 -5.31 -15.21
CA GLU A 58 8.84 -5.74 -13.82
C GLU A 58 7.87 -4.98 -12.90
N TRP A 59 7.32 -5.67 -11.91
CA TRP A 59 6.41 -5.13 -10.91
C TRP A 59 6.82 -5.60 -9.51
N ASN A 60 7.55 -4.74 -8.82
CA ASN A 60 8.14 -5.03 -7.51
C ASN A 60 7.10 -5.06 -6.38
N PRO A 61 7.36 -5.79 -5.28
CA PRO A 61 6.48 -5.83 -4.10
C PRO A 61 6.13 -4.46 -3.53
N GLU A 62 7.05 -3.50 -3.59
CA GLU A 62 6.82 -2.12 -3.14
C GLU A 62 5.72 -1.39 -3.93
N SER A 63 5.47 -1.82 -5.17
CA SER A 63 4.49 -1.20 -6.07
C SER A 63 3.10 -1.82 -5.91
N TYR A 64 2.98 -3.14 -5.70
CA TYR A 64 1.67 -3.77 -5.50
C TYR A 64 1.25 -3.92 -4.03
N LEU A 65 2.11 -3.59 -3.07
CA LEU A 65 1.72 -3.49 -1.67
C LEU A 65 1.41 -2.05 -1.27
N PHE A 66 0.42 -1.90 -0.39
CA PHE A 66 0.10 -0.65 0.27
C PHE A 66 -0.20 -0.88 1.75
N GLN A 67 0.05 0.13 2.57
CA GLN A 67 -0.23 0.09 3.99
C GLN A 67 -1.66 0.57 4.24
N GLU A 68 -2.44 -0.21 4.99
CA GLU A 68 -3.78 0.15 5.43
C GLU A 68 -3.81 0.20 6.95
N ASN A 69 -4.40 1.25 7.52
CA ASN A 69 -4.62 1.33 8.96
C ASN A 69 -5.95 0.65 9.31
N GLN A 70 -5.88 -0.36 10.15
CA GLN A 70 -7.02 -1.09 10.67
C GLN A 70 -7.33 -0.65 12.10
N THR A 71 -8.62 -0.64 12.44
CA THR A 71 -9.09 -0.34 13.80
C THR A 71 -9.83 -1.54 14.36
N ARG A 72 -9.37 -2.05 15.50
CA ARG A 72 -10.04 -3.11 16.26
C ARG A 72 -10.55 -2.56 17.57
N LYS A 73 -11.82 -2.84 17.88
CA LYS A 73 -12.40 -2.57 19.19
C LYS A 73 -12.08 -3.76 20.10
N LEU A 74 -11.36 -3.50 21.18
CA LEU A 74 -11.08 -4.50 22.21
C LEU A 74 -11.97 -4.22 23.41
N PRO A 75 -12.59 -5.25 24.03
CA PRO A 75 -13.37 -5.07 25.25
C PRO A 75 -12.47 -4.54 26.36
N PHE A 76 -12.93 -3.50 27.06
CA PHE A 76 -12.23 -2.92 28.20
C PHE A 76 -13.18 -2.90 29.39
N THR A 77 -12.96 -3.80 30.35
CA THR A 77 -13.88 -4.10 31.46
C THR A 77 -13.75 -3.15 32.65
N LEU A 78 -12.96 -2.08 32.54
CA LEU A 78 -12.65 -1.17 33.65
C LEU A 78 -13.52 0.10 33.70
N HIS A 79 -14.33 0.41 32.68
CA HIS A 79 -15.14 1.64 32.64
C HIS A 79 -16.61 1.39 32.28
N PRO A 80 -17.58 1.79 33.13
CA PRO A 80 -19.00 1.50 32.93
C PRO A 80 -19.66 2.26 31.77
N HIS A 81 -19.02 3.31 31.24
CA HIS A 81 -19.58 4.14 30.17
C HIS A 81 -18.89 3.98 28.80
N THR A 82 -17.78 3.25 28.73
CA THR A 82 -17.06 2.92 27.48
C THR A 82 -16.50 1.50 27.57
N PRO A 83 -17.26 0.47 27.15
CA PRO A 83 -16.87 -0.93 27.34
C PRO A 83 -15.80 -1.41 26.34
N TRP A 84 -15.15 -0.51 25.60
CA TRP A 84 -14.17 -0.84 24.58
C TRP A 84 -13.10 0.23 24.40
N ILE A 85 -11.91 -0.19 23.98
CA ILE A 85 -10.82 0.66 23.50
C ILE A 85 -10.61 0.40 22.00
N ALA A 86 -10.42 1.46 21.22
CA ALA A 86 -10.01 1.34 19.81
C ALA A 86 -8.49 1.24 19.74
N VAL A 87 -8.00 0.15 19.15
CA VAL A 87 -6.59 -0.04 18.83
C VAL A 87 -6.43 0.13 17.32
N VAL A 88 -5.52 1.02 16.94
CA VAL A 88 -5.12 1.23 15.54
C VAL A 88 -3.82 0.49 15.30
N PHE A 89 -3.76 -0.28 14.22
CA PHE A 89 -2.58 -1.00 13.78
C PHE A 89 -2.52 -0.96 12.25
N SER A 90 -1.33 -1.12 11.69
CA SER A 90 -1.14 -1.07 10.24
C SER A 90 -0.91 -2.46 9.67
N VAL A 91 -1.55 -2.76 8.56
CA VAL A 91 -1.37 -3.99 7.78
C VAL A 91 -0.87 -3.66 6.38
N TRP A 92 -0.22 -4.60 5.73
CA TRP A 92 0.19 -4.47 4.33
C TRP A 92 -0.76 -5.25 3.44
N CYS A 93 -1.46 -4.59 2.53
CA CYS A 93 -2.42 -5.20 1.63
C CYS A 93 -1.88 -5.27 0.20
N SER A 94 -2.23 -6.34 -0.50
CA SER A 94 -1.99 -6.52 -1.93
C SER A 94 -3.03 -5.74 -2.73
N ALA A 95 -2.57 -5.02 -3.75
CA ALA A 95 -3.40 -4.34 -4.74
C ALA A 95 -3.82 -5.26 -5.91
N LEU A 96 -3.54 -6.56 -5.80
CA LEU A 96 -3.97 -7.56 -6.78
C LEU A 96 -5.34 -8.08 -6.39
N GLU A 97 -6.32 -7.83 -7.26
CA GLU A 97 -7.70 -8.27 -7.06
C GLU A 97 -8.13 -9.23 -8.16
N ASN A 98 -9.07 -10.10 -7.83
CA ASN A 98 -9.66 -11.00 -8.80
C ASN A 98 -10.71 -10.23 -9.62
N ASN A 99 -10.43 -10.00 -10.90
CA ASN A 99 -11.41 -9.41 -11.80
C ASN A 99 -12.43 -10.47 -12.25
N ARG A 100 -13.73 -10.17 -12.15
CA ARG A 100 -14.80 -11.06 -12.64
C ARG A 100 -14.90 -11.08 -14.17
N ARG A 101 -14.20 -10.18 -14.86
CA ARG A 101 -14.06 -10.17 -16.32
C ARG A 101 -12.73 -10.79 -16.72
N SER A 102 -12.67 -11.44 -17.88
CA SER A 102 -11.48 -12.07 -18.47
C SER A 102 -10.46 -11.05 -19.03
N GLN A 103 -10.31 -9.91 -18.37
CA GLN A 103 -9.43 -8.81 -18.78
C GLN A 103 -8.58 -8.37 -17.59
N THR A 104 -7.31 -8.07 -17.86
CA THR A 104 -6.40 -7.49 -16.88
C THR A 104 -6.57 -5.97 -16.86
N ILE A 105 -6.73 -5.39 -15.67
CA ILE A 105 -6.79 -3.94 -15.47
C ILE A 105 -5.52 -3.52 -14.72
N LEU A 106 -4.70 -2.69 -15.36
CA LEU A 106 -3.49 -2.13 -14.75
C LEU A 106 -3.84 -0.80 -14.08
N GLY A 107 -4.05 -0.86 -12.77
CA GLY A 107 -4.40 0.31 -11.95
C GLY A 107 -3.18 1.12 -11.50
N MET A 108 -3.42 2.10 -10.63
CA MET A 108 -2.38 3.02 -10.14
C MET A 108 -1.21 2.31 -9.44
N SER A 109 -1.44 1.18 -8.77
CA SER A 109 -0.38 0.39 -8.13
C SER A 109 0.65 -0.15 -9.11
N PHE A 110 0.24 -0.44 -10.35
CA PHE A 110 1.15 -0.85 -11.41
C PHE A 110 2.02 0.31 -11.92
N LEU A 111 1.48 1.53 -11.91
CA LEU A 111 2.18 2.74 -12.37
C LEU A 111 3.19 3.27 -11.33
N LYS A 112 3.19 2.76 -10.10
CA LYS A 112 4.18 3.14 -9.08
C LYS A 112 5.59 2.79 -9.55
N GLN A 113 6.51 3.74 -9.38
CA GLN A 113 7.91 3.64 -9.81
C GLN A 113 8.06 3.49 -11.34
N LYS A 114 7.09 4.00 -12.10
CA LYS A 114 7.11 4.00 -13.57
C LYS A 114 6.74 5.36 -14.12
N GLN A 115 7.45 5.78 -15.15
CA GLN A 115 6.99 6.81 -16.07
C GLN A 115 6.32 6.14 -17.26
N VAL A 116 5.12 6.60 -17.58
CA VAL A 116 4.32 6.05 -18.69
C VAL A 116 4.21 7.10 -19.78
N ILE A 117 4.62 6.72 -20.99
CA ILE A 117 4.61 7.57 -22.17
C ILE A 117 3.48 7.07 -23.08
N PHE A 118 2.50 7.93 -23.33
CA PHE A 118 1.40 7.64 -24.25
C PHE A 118 1.69 8.29 -25.60
N ASP A 119 2.33 7.56 -26.50
CA ASP A 119 2.60 8.03 -27.85
C ASP A 119 1.40 7.73 -28.75
N ARG A 120 0.49 8.70 -28.82
CA ARG A 120 -0.73 8.57 -29.61
C ARG A 120 -0.49 8.65 -31.12
N GLU A 121 0.57 9.33 -31.55
CA GLU A 121 0.87 9.50 -32.97
C GLU A 121 1.32 8.16 -33.57
N ASN A 122 2.16 7.42 -32.83
CA ASN A 122 2.63 6.10 -33.25
C ASN A 122 1.79 4.94 -32.68
N SER A 123 0.72 5.22 -31.93
CA SER A 123 -0.14 4.22 -31.28
C SER A 123 0.64 3.26 -30.35
N MET A 124 1.58 3.81 -29.57
CA MET A 124 2.43 3.05 -28.66
C MET A 124 2.28 3.53 -27.22
N ILE A 125 2.61 2.63 -26.29
CA ILE A 125 2.77 2.94 -24.88
C ILE A 125 4.17 2.54 -24.44
N GLY A 126 4.90 3.47 -23.83
CA GLY A 126 6.23 3.24 -23.28
C GLY A 126 6.19 3.20 -21.75
N PHE A 127 6.97 2.29 -21.16
CA PHE A 127 7.18 2.21 -19.72
C PHE A 127 8.66 2.37 -19.42
N VAL A 128 8.98 3.30 -18.52
CA VAL A 128 10.35 3.56 -18.07
C VAL A 128 10.39 3.42 -16.55
N SER A 129 11.42 2.74 -16.02
CA SER A 129 11.64 2.71 -14.57
C SER A 129 11.87 4.13 -14.06
N ALA A 130 11.23 4.49 -12.95
CA ALA A 130 11.33 5.83 -12.39
C ALA A 130 11.51 5.80 -10.88
N ASP A 131 12.51 6.53 -10.40
CA ASP A 131 12.69 6.83 -8.98
C ASP A 131 11.79 8.00 -8.59
N CYS A 132 10.49 7.72 -8.44
CA CYS A 132 9.53 8.74 -8.04
C CYS A 132 9.74 9.12 -6.55
N PRO A 133 9.92 10.41 -6.21
CA PRO A 133 10.06 10.82 -4.82
C PRO A 133 8.78 10.50 -4.06
N VAL A 134 8.89 9.66 -3.03
CA VAL A 134 7.80 9.42 -2.08
C VAL A 134 7.57 10.74 -1.34
N HIS A 135 6.43 11.39 -1.58
CA HIS A 135 6.04 12.57 -0.80
C HIS A 135 5.83 12.13 0.66
N LYS A 136 6.89 12.21 1.45
CA LYS A 136 6.83 12.05 2.90
C LYS A 136 6.14 13.30 3.43
N SER A 137 4.85 13.14 3.77
CA SER A 137 3.98 14.16 4.35
C SER A 137 3.81 15.42 3.49
N ARG A 138 2.57 15.72 3.14
CA ARG A 138 2.19 17.10 2.85
C ARG A 138 2.54 17.88 4.13
N VAL A 139 3.55 18.74 4.10
CA VAL A 139 3.72 19.74 5.15
C VAL A 139 2.45 20.58 5.05
N ILE A 140 1.55 20.43 6.01
CA ILE A 140 0.51 21.44 6.23
C ILE A 140 1.29 22.62 6.78
N ILE A 141 1.68 23.53 5.90
CA ILE A 141 2.08 24.87 6.34
C ILE A 141 0.76 25.48 6.80
N ASP A 142 0.57 25.60 8.11
CA ASP A 142 -0.46 26.50 8.63
C ASP A 142 -0.11 27.89 8.09
N ASP A 143 -0.97 28.43 7.21
CA ASP A 143 -0.80 29.72 6.53
C ASP A 143 -0.73 30.92 7.52
N ASP A 144 -0.91 30.69 8.82
CA ASP A 144 -0.94 31.75 9.84
C ASP A 144 0.44 32.26 10.31
N GLN A 145 1.56 31.69 9.81
CA GLN A 145 2.91 32.11 10.24
C GLN A 145 3.73 32.88 9.20
N GLN A 146 3.21 33.13 7.99
CA GLN A 146 3.97 33.85 6.96
C GLN A 146 3.87 35.40 7.02
N ASP A 147 3.00 35.96 7.85
CA ASP A 147 2.85 37.42 7.98
C ASP A 147 3.72 38.08 9.06
N ALA A 148 4.24 37.32 10.03
CA ALA A 148 5.05 37.91 11.12
C ALA A 148 6.49 38.28 10.71
N SER A 149 6.99 37.76 9.59
CA SER A 149 8.37 37.97 9.13
C SER A 149 8.51 39.09 8.09
N ARG A 150 7.41 39.73 7.67
CA ARG A 150 7.42 40.85 6.72
C ARG A 150 7.35 42.24 7.35
N LEU A 151 7.13 42.33 8.67
CA LEU A 151 6.98 43.62 9.38
C LEU A 151 8.24 44.09 10.14
N SER A 152 9.37 43.39 10.07
CA SER A 152 10.63 43.82 10.70
C SER A 152 11.69 44.32 9.71
N ALA A 153 11.36 44.48 8.43
CA ALA A 153 12.26 45.00 7.39
C ALA A 153 11.88 46.40 6.89
N GLY A 154 11.18 47.19 7.69
CA GLY A 154 10.83 48.56 7.35
C GLY A 154 10.56 49.42 8.59
N ILE A 155 11.63 49.99 9.16
CA ILE A 155 11.89 51.40 9.46
C ILE A 155 13.37 51.51 9.80
#